data_AF-A0AAW1L6P2-F1
#
_entry.id   AF-A0AAW1L6P2-F1
#
_cell.length_a   1.000
_cell.length_b   1.000
_cell.length_c   1.000
_cell.angle_alpha   90.00
_cell.angle_beta   90.00
_cell.angle_gamma   90.00
#
_symmetry.space_group_name_H-M   'P 1'
#
loop_
_entity.id
_entity.type
_entity.pdbx_description
1 polymer ?
#
loop_
_entity_poly.entity_id
_entity_poly.type
_entity_poly.pdbx_seq_one_letter_code
_entity_poly.pdbx_strand_id
1 'polypeptide(L)'
;MMLIDLAFLDTYNNVDLAVAAFYTKIFSIIDMHVAKRTTSSSKFSVWFSSLVIKLIKVKEYYFRKWKQVSSTIYEEFSELCKVVKIEAQREYKAYVHNTEEHIRRDSKQFRQESLRFPLK
;
A
#
# COMPACT_ATOMS: atom_id res chain seq x y z
N MET A 1 -3.51 -10.03 -30.38
CA MET A 1 -2.39 -10.95 -30.71
C MET A 1 -1.14 -10.10 -30.78
N MET A 2 -0.20 -10.20 -29.83
CA MET A 2 1.07 -9.47 -29.91
C MET A 2 1.95 -10.15 -30.95
N LEU A 3 2.22 -9.47 -32.07
CA LEU A 3 3.22 -9.90 -33.04
C LEU A 3 4.59 -9.43 -32.52
N ILE A 4 5.36 -10.36 -31.96
CA ILE A 4 6.75 -10.10 -31.58
C ILE A 4 7.60 -10.53 -32.77
N ASP A 5 8.33 -9.59 -33.35
CA ASP A 5 9.35 -9.91 -34.35
C ASP A 5 10.51 -10.65 -33.65
N LEU A 6 10.77 -11.87 -34.09
CA LEU A 6 11.80 -12.78 -33.56
C LEU A 6 13.04 -12.86 -34.45
N ALA A 7 13.04 -12.19 -35.61
CA ALA A 7 14.17 -12.22 -36.54
C ALA A 7 15.48 -11.69 -35.92
N PHE A 8 15.37 -10.88 -34.85
CA PHE A 8 16.55 -10.40 -34.13
C PHE A 8 17.32 -11.52 -33.40
N LEU A 9 16.70 -12.67 -33.11
CA LEU A 9 17.36 -13.78 -32.44
C LEU A 9 18.37 -14.50 -33.32
N ASP A 10 18.21 -14.43 -34.65
CA ASP A 10 19.12 -15.04 -35.62
C ASP A 10 20.52 -14.39 -35.63
N THR A 11 20.66 -13.22 -35.00
CA THR A 11 21.95 -12.52 -34.86
C THR A 11 22.80 -13.02 -33.69
N TYR A 12 22.25 -13.88 -32.81
CA TYR A 12 22.95 -14.38 -31.63
C TYR A 12 23.48 -15.80 -31.84
N ASN A 13 24.80 -15.96 -31.78
CA ASN A 13 25.46 -17.28 -31.85
C ASN A 13 25.52 -18.02 -30.50
N ASN A 14 25.12 -17.36 -29.40
CA ASN A 14 25.14 -17.94 -28.06
C ASN A 14 23.70 -18.00 -27.52
N VAL A 15 23.29 -19.19 -27.07
CA VAL A 15 21.93 -19.47 -26.61
C VAL A 15 21.58 -18.66 -25.36
N ASP A 16 22.49 -18.53 -24.40
CA ASP A 16 22.24 -17.77 -23.16
C ASP A 16 21.99 -16.29 -23.47
N LEU A 17 22.76 -15.72 -24.40
CA LEU A 17 22.58 -14.34 -24.86
C LEU A 17 21.26 -14.16 -25.63
N ALA A 18 20.91 -15.12 -26.49
CA ALA A 18 19.65 -15.09 -27.22
C ALA A 18 18.44 -15.13 -26.27
N VAL A 19 18.49 -16.00 -25.25
CA VAL A 19 17.45 -16.12 -24.22
C VAL A 19 17.33 -14.82 -23.41
N ALA A 20 18.44 -14.23 -22.99
CA ALA A 20 18.43 -12.94 -22.29
C ALA A 20 17.81 -11.82 -23.14
N ALA A 21 18.17 -11.74 -24.43
CA ALA A 21 17.62 -10.75 -25.36
C ALA A 21 16.12 -10.95 -25.60
N PHE A 22 15.66 -12.20 -25.71
CA PHE A 22 14.25 -12.55 -25.83
C PHE A 22 13.42 -12.05 -24.63
N TYR A 23 13.83 -12.39 -23.41
CA TYR A 23 13.12 -11.96 -22.21
C TYR A 23 13.15 -10.44 -22.05
N THR A 24 14.27 -9.80 -22.37
CA THR A 24 14.38 -8.33 -22.35
C THR A 24 13.35 -7.69 -23.27
N LYS A 25 13.20 -8.22 -24.50
CA LYS A 25 12.22 -7.70 -25.47
C LYS A 25 10.79 -7.91 -24.97
N ILE A 26 10.46 -9.10 -24.47
CA ILE A 26 9.13 -9.39 -23.91
C ILE A 26 8.81 -8.45 -22.75
N PHE A 27 9.71 -8.31 -21.78
CA PHE A 27 9.48 -7.47 -20.61
C PHE A 27 9.36 -5.99 -21.00
N SER A 28 10.08 -5.52 -22.01
CA SER A 28 9.92 -4.15 -22.52
C SER A 28 8.52 -3.87 -23.09
N ILE A 29 7.94 -4.84 -23.81
CA ILE A 29 6.60 -4.73 -24.38
C ILE A 29 5.54 -4.80 -23.27
N ILE A 30 5.71 -5.71 -22.31
CA ILE A 30 4.87 -5.80 -21.12
C ILE A 30 4.91 -4.45 -20.38
N ASP A 31 6.09 -3.90 -20.13
CA ASP A 31 6.24 -2.63 -19.41
C ASP A 31 5.62 -1.44 -20.15
N MET A 32 5.65 -1.44 -21.49
CA MET A 32 5.08 -0.38 -22.31
C MET A 32 3.56 -0.45 -22.42
N HIS A 33 2.98 -1.66 -22.38
CA HIS A 33 1.56 -1.87 -22.69
C HIS A 33 0.71 -2.30 -21.49
N VAL A 34 1.33 -2.79 -20.42
CA VAL A 34 0.64 -3.09 -19.18
C VAL A 34 0.72 -1.86 -18.29
N ALA A 35 -0.44 -1.26 -18.03
CA ALA A 35 -0.54 -0.15 -17.09
C ALA A 35 -0.02 -0.59 -15.71
N LYS A 36 1.13 -0.05 -15.30
CA LYS A 36 1.63 -0.20 -13.94
C LYS A 36 0.67 0.56 -13.03
N ARG A 37 -0.02 -0.14 -12.12
CA ARG A 37 -0.86 0.52 -11.13
C ARG A 37 0.03 1.43 -10.31
N THR A 38 -0.20 2.74 -10.38
CA THR A 38 0.38 3.68 -9.42
C THR A 38 -0.19 3.34 -8.05
N THR A 39 0.64 2.77 -7.17
CA THR A 39 0.28 2.63 -5.77
C THR A 39 0.15 4.04 -5.20
N SER A 40 -1.07 4.46 -4.84
CA SER A 40 -1.23 5.74 -4.15
C SER A 40 -0.44 5.65 -2.85
N SER A 41 0.58 6.49 -2.69
CA SER A 41 1.32 6.58 -1.43
C SER A 41 0.42 7.25 -0.40
N SER A 42 -0.46 6.48 0.22
CA SER A 42 -1.21 6.95 1.37
C SER A 42 -0.20 7.31 2.47
N LYS A 43 -0.38 8.50 3.08
CA LYS A 43 0.36 8.87 4.30
C LYS A 43 -0.05 8.02 5.50
N PHE A 44 -1.17 7.29 5.39
CA PHE A 44 -1.73 6.44 6.43
C PHE A 44 -1.46 4.98 6.10
N SER A 45 -1.16 4.19 7.13
CA SER A 45 -0.95 2.75 6.99
C SER A 45 -2.22 2.05 6.50
N VAL A 46 -2.05 0.90 5.84
CA VAL A 46 -3.14 0.14 5.20
C VAL A 46 -4.26 -0.25 6.17
N TRP A 47 -3.93 -0.42 7.45
CA TRP A 47 -4.90 -0.79 8.50
C TRP A 47 -5.72 0.37 9.05
N PHE A 48 -5.42 1.62 8.69
CA PHE A 48 -6.21 2.77 9.16
C PHE A 48 -7.55 2.81 8.42
N SER A 49 -8.67 2.79 9.14
CA SER A 49 -9.93 3.08 8.49
C SER A 49 -10.12 4.57 8.23
N SER A 50 -11.13 4.87 7.42
CA SER A 50 -11.60 6.24 7.19
C SER A 50 -11.99 6.97 8.49
N LEU A 51 -12.45 6.24 9.53
CA LEU A 51 -12.82 6.82 10.82
C LEU A 51 -11.58 7.28 11.58
N VAL A 52 -10.56 6.42 11.73
CA VAL A 52 -9.31 6.78 12.42
C VAL A 52 -8.60 7.91 11.69
N ILE A 53 -8.60 7.92 10.36
CA ILE A 53 -8.05 9.03 9.56
C ILE A 53 -8.81 10.33 9.85
N LYS A 54 -10.14 10.31 9.91
CA LYS A 54 -10.95 11.49 10.28
C LYS A 54 -10.61 11.97 11.68
N LEU A 55 -10.57 11.07 12.67
CA LEU A 55 -10.25 11.42 14.06
C LEU A 55 -8.87 12.05 14.18
N ILE A 56 -7.87 11.56 13.45
CA ILE A 56 -6.51 12.14 13.44
C ILE A 56 -6.51 13.55 12.84
N LYS A 57 -7.27 13.78 11.76
CA LYS A 57 -7.40 15.11 11.16
C LYS A 57 -8.09 16.09 12.12
N VAL A 58 -9.16 15.64 12.80
CA VAL A 58 -9.84 16.44 13.82
C VAL A 58 -8.90 16.73 14.99
N LYS A 59 -8.14 15.72 15.46
CA LYS A 59 -7.13 15.88 16.51
C LYS A 59 -6.09 16.95 16.16
N GLU A 60 -5.61 16.94 14.93
CA GLU A 60 -4.66 17.92 14.43
C GLU A 60 -5.26 19.34 14.37
N TYR A 61 -6.52 19.46 13.98
CA TYR A 61 -7.24 20.73 14.03
C TYR A 61 -7.35 21.29 15.46
N TYR A 62 -7.79 20.47 16.42
CA TYR A 62 -7.91 20.89 17.82
C TYR A 62 -6.55 21.20 18.46
N PHE A 63 -5.50 20.47 18.11
CA PHE A 63 -4.13 20.77 18.55
C PHE A 63 -3.70 22.18 18.13
N ARG A 64 -3.90 22.54 16.86
CA ARG A 64 -3.57 23.87 16.33
C ARG A 64 -4.38 24.96 17.01
N LYS A 65 -5.67 24.70 17.21
CA LYS A 65 -6.60 25.64 17.87
C LYS A 65 -6.23 25.86 19.34
N TRP A 66 -5.95 24.79 20.09
CA TRP A 66 -5.47 24.86 21.47
C TRP A 66 -4.17 25.67 21.58
N LYS A 67 -3.21 25.42 20.68
CA LYS A 67 -1.94 26.15 20.64
C LYS A 67 -2.09 27.66 20.39
N GLN A 68 -3.20 28.09 19.78
CA GLN A 68 -3.47 29.49 19.42
C GLN A 68 -4.38 30.23 20.41
N VAL A 69 -5.37 29.58 21.02
CA VAL A 69 -6.53 30.24 21.66
C VAL A 69 -6.64 30.02 23.18
N SER A 70 -5.76 29.21 23.81
CA SER A 70 -5.68 28.94 25.27
C SER A 70 -6.47 27.71 25.80
N SER A 71 -6.34 27.47 27.11
CA SER A 71 -6.54 26.22 27.88
C SER A 71 -7.92 25.56 27.82
N THR A 72 -8.99 26.30 27.51
CA THR A 72 -10.35 25.75 27.44
C THR A 72 -10.51 24.66 26.39
N ILE A 73 -9.67 24.67 25.35
CA ILE A 73 -9.69 23.67 24.27
C ILE A 73 -8.85 22.42 24.62
N TYR A 74 -8.07 22.49 25.70
CA TYR A 74 -7.17 21.40 26.07
C TYR A 74 -7.94 20.14 26.50
N GLU A 75 -9.02 20.30 27.25
CA GLU A 75 -9.83 19.16 27.72
C GLU A 75 -10.42 18.40 26.53
N GLU A 76 -11.00 19.13 25.57
CA GLU A 76 -11.57 18.57 24.33
C GLU A 76 -10.49 17.89 23.48
N PHE A 77 -9.32 18.52 23.36
CA PHE A 77 -8.17 17.91 22.69
C PHE A 77 -7.66 16.64 23.39
N SER A 78 -7.62 16.65 24.72
CA SER A 78 -7.18 15.53 25.55
C SER A 78 -8.13 14.34 25.42
N GLU A 79 -9.43 14.58 25.51
CA GLU A 79 -10.46 13.55 25.27
C GLU A 79 -10.36 13.00 23.84
N LEU A 80 -10.17 13.87 22.85
CA LEU A 80 -9.99 13.44 21.47
C LEU A 80 -8.74 12.57 21.27
N CYS A 81 -7.65 12.86 21.98
CA CYS A 81 -6.45 12.01 21.97
C CYS A 81 -6.73 10.61 22.53
N LYS A 82 -7.54 10.51 23.60
CA LYS A 82 -7.96 9.21 24.16
C LYS A 82 -8.82 8.43 23.17
N VAL A 83 -9.80 9.09 22.56
CA VAL A 83 -10.68 8.48 21.55
C VAL A 83 -9.89 7.97 20.35
N VAL A 84 -8.99 8.79 19.80
CA VAL A 84 -8.10 8.38 18.69
C VAL A 84 -7.29 7.14 19.07
N LYS A 85 -6.72 7.11 20.28
CA LYS A 85 -5.92 5.97 20.76
C LYS A 85 -6.75 4.69 20.86
N ILE A 86 -7.96 4.79 21.42
CA ILE A 86 -8.87 3.64 21.60
C ILE A 86 -9.30 3.09 20.23
N GLU A 87 -9.78 3.95 19.33
CA GLU A 87 -10.25 3.51 18.02
C GLU A 87 -9.11 2.98 17.15
N ALA A 88 -7.94 3.63 17.15
CA ALA A 88 -6.77 3.13 16.43
C ALA A 88 -6.34 1.74 16.94
N GLN A 89 -6.35 1.53 18.27
CA GLN A 89 -6.00 0.24 18.85
C GLN A 89 -7.05 -0.84 18.52
N ARG A 90 -8.33 -0.48 18.54
CA ARG A 90 -9.44 -1.37 18.17
C ARG A 90 -9.31 -1.82 16.72
N GLU A 91 -9.11 -0.88 15.80
CA GLU A 91 -8.98 -1.18 14.38
C GLU A 91 -7.72 -1.99 14.07
N TYR A 92 -6.61 -1.66 14.72
CA TYR A 92 -5.39 -2.45 14.57
C TYR A 92 -5.59 -3.91 15.00
N LYS A 93 -6.23 -4.15 16.15
CA LYS A 93 -6.55 -5.51 16.60
C LYS A 93 -7.47 -6.24 15.63
N ALA A 94 -8.50 -5.57 15.11
CA ALA A 94 -9.40 -6.13 14.12
C ALA A 94 -8.68 -6.47 12.81
N TYR A 95 -7.79 -5.58 12.35
CA TYR A 95 -6.95 -5.82 11.18
C TYR A 95 -6.05 -7.04 11.35
N VAL A 96 -5.34 -7.14 12.49
CA VAL A 96 -4.48 -8.29 12.80
C VAL A 96 -5.29 -9.58 12.80
N HIS A 97 -6.42 -9.61 13.52
CA HIS A 97 -7.29 -10.78 13.59
C HIS A 97 -7.80 -11.21 12.21
N ASN A 98 -8.31 -10.27 11.41
CA ASN A 98 -8.77 -10.57 10.06
C ASN A 98 -7.63 -11.05 9.16
N THR A 99 -6.45 -10.45 9.29
CA THR A 99 -5.26 -10.85 8.53
C THR A 99 -4.85 -12.28 8.88
N GLU A 100 -4.79 -12.61 10.17
CA GLU A 100 -4.50 -13.98 10.63
C GLU A 100 -5.53 -14.99 10.12
N GLU A 101 -6.82 -14.67 10.19
CA GLU A 101 -7.89 -15.52 9.66
C GLU A 101 -7.79 -15.71 8.14
N HIS A 102 -7.48 -14.64 7.39
CA HIS A 102 -7.24 -14.73 5.96
C HIS A 102 -6.04 -15.62 5.63
N ILE A 103 -4.94 -15.50 6.37
CA ILE A 103 -3.75 -16.37 6.20
C ILE A 103 -4.09 -17.83 6.47
N ARG A 104 -4.88 -18.11 7.51
CA ARG A 104 -5.32 -19.48 7.86
C ARG A 104 -6.20 -20.10 6.78
N ARG A 105 -7.12 -19.32 6.20
CA ARG A 105 -8.10 -19.81 5.22
C ARG A 105 -7.53 -19.92 3.81
N ASP A 106 -6.69 -18.99 3.38
CA ASP A 106 -6.08 -19.01 2.05
C ASP A 106 -4.69 -18.38 2.01
N SER A 107 -3.69 -19.20 2.32
CA SER A 107 -2.27 -18.82 2.27
C SER A 107 -1.75 -18.47 0.86
N LYS A 108 -2.49 -18.84 -0.22
CA LYS A 108 -2.11 -18.47 -1.60
C LYS A 108 -2.57 -17.05 -1.93
N GLN A 109 -3.76 -16.64 -1.52
CA GLN A 109 -4.23 -15.25 -1.70
C GLN A 109 -3.38 -14.25 -0.92
N PHE A 110 -3.02 -14.55 0.34
CA PHE A 110 -2.18 -13.67 1.14
C PHE A 110 -0.82 -13.34 0.49
N ARG A 111 -0.20 -14.33 -0.18
CA ARG A 111 1.05 -14.11 -0.93
C ARG A 111 0.89 -13.14 -2.11
N GLN A 112 -0.28 -13.10 -2.73
CA GLN A 112 -0.54 -12.17 -3.84
C GLN A 112 -0.80 -10.74 -3.34
N GLU A 113 -1.39 -10.59 -2.16
CA GLU A 113 -1.72 -9.29 -1.56
C GLU A 113 -0.52 -8.61 -0.88
N SER A 114 0.36 -9.38 -0.23
CA SER A 114 1.62 -8.88 0.33
C SER A 114 2.58 -8.34 -0.74
N LEU A 115 2.53 -8.89 -1.96
CA LEU A 115 3.25 -8.35 -3.12
C LEU A 115 2.64 -7.05 -3.66
N ARG A 116 1.37 -6.74 -3.36
CA ARG A 116 0.69 -5.49 -3.78
C ARG A 116 1.00 -4.30 -2.88
N PHE A 117 1.35 -4.54 -1.62
CA PHE A 117 1.68 -3.50 -0.65
C PHE A 117 3.00 -3.85 0.05
N PRO A 118 4.15 -3.62 -0.60
CA PRO A 118 5.43 -3.80 0.06
C PRO A 118 5.47 -2.89 1.30
N LEU A 119 5.62 -3.49 2.46
CA LEU A 119 6.02 -2.80 3.68
C LEU A 119 7.38 -2.13 3.35
N LYS A 120 7.39 -0.80 3.35
CA LYS A 120 8.61 -0.01 3.14
C LYS A 120 9.58 -0.19 4.31
#